data_AF-A0A1V5VFA6-F1
#
_entry.id   AF-A0A1V5VFA6-F1
#
_cell.length_a   1.000
_cell.length_b   1.000
_cell.length_c   1.000
_cell.angle_alpha   90.00
_cell.angle_beta   90.00
_cell.angle_gamma   90.00
#
_symmetry.space_group_name_H-M   'P 1'
#
loop_
_entity.id
_entity.type
_entity.pdbx_description
1 polymer ?
#
loop_
_entity_poly.entity_id
_entity_poly.type
_entity_poly.pdbx_seq_one_letter_code
_entity_poly.pdbx_strand_id
1 'polypeptide(L)'
;MNNIEDTGCCPKFNTELWDKKEIIWKDKLFIKDSVKSFFHIPLNFGSVVVRNMKIIDSAGAVNPDNIMLSDEKSMWSSDVYISVNKEISEAANEKISGTFLTKVFEGPYQNAGKWAKEMNDYVKTNGKKK
;
A
#
# COMPACT_ATOMS: atom_id res chain seq x y z
N MET A 1 -12.69 17.17 -12.16
CA MET A 1 -12.65 15.85 -11.48
C MET A 1 -12.32 14.84 -12.56
N ASN A 2 -11.13 14.24 -12.51
CA ASN A 2 -10.75 13.24 -13.50
C ASN A 2 -11.61 11.99 -13.29
N ASN A 3 -12.13 11.44 -14.39
CA ASN A 3 -12.86 10.18 -14.37
C ASN A 3 -11.86 9.04 -14.14
N ILE A 4 -11.80 8.53 -12.91
CA ILE A 4 -11.12 7.26 -12.63
C ILE A 4 -12.01 6.17 -13.22
N GLU A 5 -11.60 5.61 -14.36
CA GLU A 5 -12.29 4.52 -15.06
C GLU A 5 -11.89 3.15 -14.48
N ASP A 6 -12.75 2.15 -14.70
CA ASP A 6 -12.47 0.76 -14.34
C ASP A 6 -11.32 0.23 -15.22
N THR A 7 -10.33 -0.42 -14.60
CA THR A 7 -9.14 -0.92 -15.32
C THR A 7 -9.36 -2.31 -15.92
N GLY A 8 -10.56 -2.89 -15.79
CA GLY A 8 -10.90 -4.26 -16.15
C GLY A 8 -10.42 -5.31 -15.13
N CYS A 9 -9.53 -4.92 -14.22
CA CYS A 9 -9.01 -5.75 -13.13
C CYS A 9 -9.35 -5.19 -11.73
N CYS A 10 -9.52 -3.86 -11.63
CA CYS A 10 -9.84 -3.19 -10.37
C CYS A 10 -11.08 -2.31 -10.52
N PRO A 11 -12.02 -2.36 -9.55
CA PRO A 11 -13.15 -1.45 -9.55
C PRO A 11 -12.68 0.00 -9.42
N LYS A 12 -13.55 0.93 -9.82
CA LYS A 12 -13.32 2.37 -9.64
C LYS A 12 -12.90 2.69 -8.19
N PHE A 13 -11.77 3.37 -8.05
CA PHE A 13 -11.27 3.78 -6.74
C PHE A 13 -12.22 4.80 -6.09
N ASN A 14 -12.81 4.43 -4.95
CA ASN A 14 -13.67 5.32 -4.17
C ASN A 14 -12.84 6.15 -3.18
N THR A 15 -12.55 7.40 -3.56
CA THR A 15 -11.73 8.31 -2.76
C THR A 15 -12.37 8.68 -1.43
N GLU A 16 -13.70 8.67 -1.31
CA GLU A 16 -14.42 9.08 -0.09
C GLU A 16 -14.17 8.13 1.09
N LEU A 17 -13.82 6.88 0.80
CA LEU A 17 -13.46 5.89 1.82
C LEU A 17 -12.08 6.15 2.44
N TRP A 18 -11.24 6.96 1.78
CA TRP A 18 -9.83 7.11 2.10
C TRP A 18 -9.40 8.54 2.39
N ASP A 19 -10.04 9.56 1.78
CA ASP A 19 -9.57 10.93 1.94
C ASP A 19 -9.91 11.46 3.34
N LYS A 20 -8.86 11.89 4.05
CA LYS A 20 -8.92 12.49 5.40
C LYS A 20 -9.69 11.62 6.39
N LYS A 21 -9.43 10.32 6.38
CA LYS A 21 -10.04 9.35 7.30
C LYS A 21 -9.05 8.90 8.36
N GLU A 22 -9.60 8.49 9.50
CA GLU A 22 -8.89 7.68 10.48
C GLU A 22 -9.42 6.24 10.36
N ILE A 23 -8.51 5.29 10.15
CA ILE A 23 -8.83 3.87 9.99
C ILE A 23 -8.12 3.10 11.11
N ILE A 24 -8.84 2.18 11.73
CA ILE A 24 -8.30 1.29 12.74
C ILE A 24 -8.21 -0.10 12.14
N TRP A 25 -7.00 -0.64 12.08
CA TRP A 25 -6.77 -2.03 11.72
C TRP A 25 -6.47 -2.84 12.97
N LYS A 26 -7.09 -4.01 13.05
CA LYS A 26 -6.78 -5.05 14.01
C LYS A 26 -6.47 -6.32 13.25
N ASP A 27 -5.22 -6.74 13.34
CA ASP A 27 -4.66 -7.95 12.73
C ASP A 27 -4.97 -8.07 11.24
N LYS A 28 -4.91 -6.93 10.52
CA LYS A 28 -5.15 -6.93 9.08
C LYS A 28 -4.05 -7.73 8.41
N LEU A 29 -4.47 -8.70 7.59
CA LEU A 29 -3.58 -9.66 6.94
C LEU A 29 -2.94 -9.08 5.67
N PHE A 30 -1.64 -9.32 5.56
CA PHE A 30 -0.83 -9.06 4.39
C PHE A 30 0.09 -10.24 4.12
N ILE A 31 0.55 -10.37 2.88
CA ILE A 31 1.81 -11.05 2.59
C ILE A 31 2.92 -10.03 2.45
N LYS A 32 4.11 -10.37 2.93
CA LYS A 32 5.29 -9.54 2.91
C LYS A 32 6.32 -10.09 1.94
N ASP A 33 6.93 -9.21 1.15
CA ASP A 33 8.08 -9.53 0.30
C ASP A 33 9.05 -8.33 0.27
N SER A 34 10.25 -8.54 -0.25
CA SER A 34 11.29 -7.51 -0.30
C SER A 34 11.66 -7.13 -1.73
N VAL A 35 11.75 -5.82 -1.94
CA VAL A 35 12.17 -5.15 -3.16
C VAL A 35 13.62 -4.71 -2.98
N LYS A 36 14.45 -5.00 -3.98
CA LYS A 36 15.83 -4.53 -4.07
C LYS A 36 15.83 -3.12 -4.63
N SER A 37 16.60 -2.25 -4.00
CA SER A 37 16.74 -0.86 -4.38
C SER A 37 18.20 -0.49 -4.57
N PHE A 38 18.44 0.60 -5.29
CA PHE A 38 19.75 1.25 -5.41
C PHE A 38 19.54 2.75 -5.27
N PHE A 39 20.08 3.36 -4.22
CA PHE A 39 19.78 4.76 -3.86
C PHE A 39 18.28 5.07 -3.86
N HIS A 40 17.50 4.25 -3.15
CA HIS A 40 16.03 4.39 -3.04
C HIS A 40 15.24 4.11 -4.33
N ILE A 41 15.91 3.80 -5.44
CA ILE A 41 15.26 3.45 -6.71
C ILE A 41 14.98 1.96 -6.72
N PRO A 42 13.71 1.52 -6.80
CA PRO A 42 13.38 0.10 -6.84
C PRO A 42 13.80 -0.52 -8.17
N LEU A 43 14.57 -1.61 -8.12
CA LEU A 43 15.09 -2.29 -9.31
C LEU A 43 14.20 -3.44 -9.79
N ASN A 44 13.43 -4.06 -8.90
CA ASN A 44 12.65 -5.27 -9.20
C ASN A 44 11.19 -5.21 -8.68
N PHE A 45 10.66 -4.02 -8.38
CA PHE A 45 9.33 -3.87 -7.81
C PHE A 45 8.24 -4.56 -8.64
N GLY A 46 8.21 -4.32 -9.95
CA GLY A 46 7.19 -4.92 -10.83
C GLY A 46 7.21 -6.44 -10.84
N SER A 47 8.39 -7.07 -10.85
CA SER A 47 8.49 -8.54 -10.83
C SER A 47 8.12 -9.14 -9.47
N VAL A 48 8.45 -8.44 -8.37
CA VAL A 48 7.99 -8.80 -7.02
C VAL A 48 6.46 -8.75 -6.94
N VAL A 49 5.83 -7.66 -7.39
CA VAL A 49 4.36 -7.53 -7.38
C VAL A 49 3.70 -8.62 -8.23
N VAL A 50 4.15 -8.82 -9.48
CA VAL A 50 3.58 -9.84 -10.37
C VAL A 50 3.69 -11.25 -9.79
N ARG A 51 4.82 -11.60 -9.16
CA ARG A 51 4.99 -12.91 -8.51
C ARG A 51 4.01 -13.08 -7.35
N ASN A 52 3.89 -12.07 -6.49
CA ASN A 52 3.00 -12.12 -5.34
C ASN A 52 1.53 -12.19 -5.73
N MET A 53 1.10 -11.43 -6.75
CA MET A 53 -0.28 -11.52 -7.25
C MET A 53 -0.60 -12.92 -7.75
N LYS A 54 0.31 -13.60 -8.46
CA LYS A 54 0.11 -15.01 -8.88
C LYS A 54 -0.07 -15.97 -7.70
N ILE A 55 0.69 -15.79 -6.62
CA ILE A 55 0.58 -16.59 -5.39
C ILE A 55 -0.78 -16.34 -4.74
N ILE A 56 -1.19 -15.08 -4.61
CA ILE A 56 -2.48 -14.66 -4.04
C ILE A 56 -3.64 -15.25 -4.84
N ASP A 57 -3.60 -15.13 -6.17
CA ASP A 57 -4.62 -15.65 -7.07
C ASP A 57 -4.73 -17.17 -6.98
N SER A 58 -3.59 -17.87 -7.02
CA SER A 58 -3.55 -19.35 -6.94
C SER A 58 -4.07 -19.86 -5.59
N ALA A 59 -3.84 -19.11 -4.52
CA ALA A 59 -4.38 -19.42 -3.19
C ALA A 59 -5.86 -19.02 -3.04
N GLY A 60 -6.45 -18.29 -3.98
CA GLY A 60 -7.79 -17.70 -3.83
C GLY A 60 -7.88 -16.75 -2.64
N ALA A 61 -6.83 -15.96 -2.42
CA ALA A 61 -6.63 -15.11 -1.25
C ALA A 61 -6.78 -13.61 -1.54
N VAL A 62 -7.28 -13.24 -2.73
CA VAL A 62 -7.47 -11.86 -3.18
C VAL A 62 -8.34 -11.08 -2.18
N ASN A 63 -7.85 -9.91 -1.76
CA ASN A 63 -8.60 -9.00 -0.90
C ASN A 63 -9.27 -7.90 -1.75
N PRO A 64 -10.60 -7.70 -1.64
CA PRO A 64 -11.31 -6.69 -2.44
C PRO A 64 -10.81 -5.25 -2.29
N ASP A 65 -10.17 -4.91 -1.16
CA ASP A 65 -9.64 -3.56 -0.94
C ASP A 65 -8.34 -3.26 -1.69
N ASN A 66 -7.65 -4.32 -2.18
CA ASN A 66 -6.45 -4.23 -3.01
C ASN A 66 -5.39 -3.26 -2.47
N ILE A 67 -5.09 -3.35 -1.17
CA ILE A 67 -4.12 -2.47 -0.51
C ILE A 67 -2.72 -3.04 -0.65
N MET A 68 -1.80 -2.19 -1.12
CA MET A 68 -0.38 -2.46 -1.09
C MET A 68 0.36 -1.35 -0.33
N LEU A 69 1.15 -1.72 0.66
CA LEU A 69 2.01 -0.82 1.42
C LEU A 69 3.46 -1.02 1.00
N SER A 70 4.24 0.04 1.05
CA SER A 70 5.69 0.00 0.86
C SER A 70 6.36 0.64 2.08
N ASP A 71 7.30 -0.08 2.68
CA ASP A 71 8.10 0.39 3.80
C ASP A 71 9.56 0.40 3.39
N GLU A 72 10.13 1.60 3.28
CA GLU A 72 11.51 1.77 2.88
C GLU A 72 12.44 1.44 4.06
N LYS A 73 13.22 0.37 3.93
CA LYS A 73 14.12 -0.10 5.00
C LYS A 73 15.49 0.56 4.91
N SER A 74 15.97 0.82 3.70
CA SER A 74 17.27 1.42 3.45
C SER A 74 17.40 1.94 2.02
N MET A 75 18.55 2.53 1.68
CA MET A 75 18.92 2.84 0.30
C MET A 75 18.94 1.62 -0.64
N TRP A 76 18.98 0.40 -0.08
CA TRP A 76 19.18 -0.86 -0.81
C TRP A 76 17.95 -1.77 -0.84
N SER A 77 16.92 -1.46 -0.04
CA SER A 77 15.74 -2.32 0.04
C SER A 77 14.51 -1.62 0.60
N SER A 78 13.36 -2.10 0.15
CA SER A 78 12.05 -1.79 0.69
C SER A 78 11.26 -3.07 0.89
N ASP A 79 10.42 -3.14 1.90
CA ASP A 79 9.44 -4.21 2.04
C ASP A 79 8.12 -3.79 1.39
N VAL A 80 7.44 -4.74 0.76
CA VAL A 80 6.08 -4.56 0.25
C VAL A 80 5.14 -5.47 1.01
N TYR A 81 3.96 -4.95 1.33
CA TYR A 81 2.90 -5.68 2.02
C TYR A 81 1.65 -5.64 1.15
N ILE A 82 1.15 -6.79 0.71
CA ILE A 82 -0.04 -6.88 -0.15
C ILE A 82 -1.16 -7.54 0.65
N SER A 83 -2.30 -6.86 0.76
CA SER A 83 -3.42 -7.33 1.57
C SER A 83 -3.99 -8.63 1.03
N VAL A 84 -4.28 -9.57 1.92
CA VAL A 84 -4.91 -10.86 1.59
C VAL A 84 -6.13 -11.08 2.48
N ASN A 85 -7.06 -11.94 2.04
CA ASN A 85 -8.27 -12.26 2.81
C ASN A 85 -8.07 -13.46 3.77
N LYS A 86 -6.96 -14.19 3.64
CA LYS A 86 -6.56 -15.34 4.45
C LYS A 86 -5.04 -15.55 4.36
N GLU A 87 -4.48 -16.27 5.31
CA GLU A 87 -3.06 -16.62 5.31
C GLU A 87 -2.72 -17.58 4.15
N ILE A 88 -1.52 -17.44 3.59
CA ILE A 88 -1.00 -18.26 2.49
C ILE A 88 0.24 -19.01 2.98
N SER A 89 0.23 -20.35 2.97
CA SER A 89 1.30 -21.17 3.54
C SER A 89 2.68 -20.99 2.88
N GLU A 90 2.71 -20.65 1.60
CA GLU A 90 3.93 -20.46 0.79
C GLU A 90 4.46 -19.02 0.77
N ALA A 91 3.81 -18.10 1.50
CA ALA A 91 4.20 -16.69 1.59
C ALA A 91 4.47 -16.27 3.04
N ALA A 92 5.25 -15.21 3.22
CA ALA A 92 5.45 -14.62 4.54
C ALA A 92 4.21 -13.81 4.93
N ASN A 93 3.38 -14.35 5.81
CA ASN A 93 2.18 -13.66 6.31
C ASN A 93 2.55 -12.66 7.40
N GLU A 94 1.91 -11.50 7.37
CA GLU A 94 2.07 -10.43 8.36
C GLU A 94 0.72 -9.89 8.80
N LYS A 95 0.64 -9.52 10.08
CA LYS A 95 -0.54 -8.92 10.71
C LYS A 95 -0.21 -7.51 11.16
N ILE A 96 -0.88 -6.53 10.56
CA ILE A 96 -0.69 -5.12 10.89
C ILE A 96 -1.89 -4.62 11.68
N SER A 97 -1.60 -4.09 12.86
CA SER A 97 -2.56 -3.47 13.78
C SER A 97 -2.14 -2.03 14.06
N GLY A 98 -3.12 -1.12 14.15
CA GLY A 98 -2.85 0.27 14.47
C GLY A 98 -3.96 1.23 14.06
N THR A 99 -3.73 2.50 14.35
CA THR A 99 -4.59 3.61 13.92
C THR A 99 -3.86 4.42 12.85
N PHE A 100 -4.45 4.52 11.67
CA PHE A 100 -3.86 5.12 10.49
C PHE A 100 -4.68 6.33 10.06
N LEU A 101 -4.00 7.45 9.81
CA LEU A 101 -4.59 8.57 9.09
C LEU A 101 -4.34 8.38 7.59
N THR A 102 -5.35 8.63 6.78
CA THR A 102 -5.29 8.46 5.32
C THR A 102 -5.64 9.76 4.61
N LYS A 103 -4.99 9.99 3.46
CA LYS A 103 -5.24 11.14 2.58
C LYS A 103 -5.00 10.71 1.14
N VAL A 104 -5.88 11.12 0.24
CA VAL A 104 -5.78 10.77 -1.18
C VAL A 104 -4.97 11.82 -1.91
N PHE A 105 -4.09 11.36 -2.80
CA PHE A 105 -3.30 12.20 -3.68
C PHE A 105 -3.40 11.69 -5.10
N GLU A 106 -3.46 12.60 -6.07
CA GLU A 106 -3.54 12.30 -7.49
C GLU A 106 -2.53 13.15 -8.26
N GLY A 107 -1.88 12.54 -9.26
CA GLY A 107 -0.96 13.23 -10.16
C GLY A 107 0.30 12.42 -10.48
N PRO A 108 1.28 13.02 -11.16
CA PRO A 108 2.52 12.34 -11.52
C PRO A 108 3.35 12.00 -10.28
N TYR A 109 3.99 10.83 -10.27
CA TYR A 109 4.77 10.32 -9.12
C TYR A 109 5.86 11.28 -8.62
N GLN A 110 6.40 12.15 -9.48
CA GLN A 110 7.34 13.21 -9.09
C GLN A 110 6.82 14.16 -8.00
N ASN A 111 5.49 14.21 -7.78
CA ASN A 111 4.87 14.97 -6.70
C ASN A 111 4.86 14.23 -5.34
N ALA A 112 5.33 12.98 -5.26
CA ALA A 112 5.31 12.17 -4.03
C ALA A 112 5.97 12.88 -2.83
N GLY A 113 7.08 13.60 -3.05
CA GLY A 113 7.72 14.38 -1.99
C GLY A 113 6.83 15.51 -1.45
N LYS A 114 6.03 16.15 -2.30
CA LYS A 114 5.05 17.16 -1.88
C LYS A 114 3.92 16.54 -1.08
N TRP A 115 3.39 15.40 -1.54
CA TRP A 115 2.34 14.66 -0.85
C TRP A 115 2.79 14.18 0.53
N ALA A 116 4.04 13.71 0.66
CA ALA A 116 4.61 13.34 1.95
C ALA A 116 4.65 14.53 2.94
N LYS A 117 5.03 15.72 2.46
CA LYS A 117 4.99 16.95 3.27
C LYS A 117 3.56 17.30 3.68
N GLU A 118 2.63 17.30 2.73
CA GLU A 118 1.22 17.57 3.00
C GLU A 118 0.59 16.58 3.98
N MET A 119 0.98 15.31 3.92
CA MET A 119 0.54 14.29 4.86
C MET A 119 1.07 14.58 6.27
N ASN A 120 2.35 14.96 6.41
CA ASN A 120 2.92 15.34 7.70
C ASN A 120 2.18 16.54 8.33
N ASP A 121 1.83 17.53 7.53
CA ASP A 121 1.09 18.70 8.02
C ASP A 121 -0.34 18.31 8.44
N TYR A 122 -1.02 17.45 7.67
CA TYR A 122 -2.33 16.91 8.03
C TYR A 122 -2.30 16.08 9.33
N VAL A 123 -1.26 15.26 9.53
CA VAL A 123 -1.09 14.48 10.79
C VAL A 123 -0.93 15.43 11.99
N LYS A 124 -0.13 16.49 11.86
CA LYS A 124 0.06 17.50 12.91
C LYS A 124 -1.23 18.25 13.23
N THR A 125 -2.03 18.62 12.23
CA THR A 125 -3.31 19.33 12.45
C THR A 125 -4.32 18.47 13.21
N ASN A 126 -4.19 17.15 13.15
CA ASN A 126 -5.01 16.19 13.92
C ASN A 126 -4.40 15.86 15.31
N GLY A 127 -3.39 16.61 15.75
CA GLY A 127 -2.75 16.41 17.06
C GLY A 127 -1.95 15.12 17.19
N LYS A 128 -1.61 14.46 16.08
CA LYS A 128 -0.79 13.25 16.03
C LYS A 128 0.66 13.59 15.65
N LYS A 129 1.58 12.66 15.90
CA LYS A 129 2.99 12.77 15.48
C LYS A 129 3.38 11.53 14.68
N LYS A 130 4.27 11.72 13.70
CA LYS A 130 4.91 10.64 12.94
C LYS A 130 6.01 9.99 13.77
#